data_AF-A0A068NLX9-F1
#
_entry.id   AF-A0A068NLX9-F1
#
_cell.length_a   1.000
_cell.length_b   1.000
_cell.length_c   1.000
_cell.angle_alpha   90.00
_cell.angle_beta   90.00
_cell.angle_gamma   90.00
#
_symmetry.space_group_name_H-M   'P 1'
#
loop_
_entity.id
_entity.type
_entity.pdbx_description
1 polymer ?
#
loop_
_entity_poly.entity_id
_entity_poly.type
_entity_poly.pdbx_seq_one_letter_code
_entity_poly.pdbx_strand_id
1 'polypeptide(L)'
;MRAWSAVFAMLAVAGGGLAICAVPREATLGAYSTSLAERSTSQRHNAQLSLSRLVGAEIPTGATFSFNQRVGTFSRDQGYRKAPVSYNGQLIDDWGGGVCQTSTTLYNAALLAGMRIVERNRHRFQPSYVPPGRDAAVAFSNIDLRFTNPYSYPVRIEGTIAGSRLEIRFVAPQAPAIRPEVVSDVHDVQSPETFVLGAPSGRRRVRNTGKSGFEVSVYRITGPRRELISHDNYPAMNRVVEVR
;
A
#
# COMPACT_ATOMS: atom_id res chain seq x y z
N MET A 1 -72.57 4.02 -54.03
CA MET A 1 -71.10 4.07 -53.81
C MET A 1 -70.79 5.26 -52.90
N ARG A 2 -69.93 5.04 -51.89
CA ARG A 2 -69.34 6.02 -50.94
C ARG A 2 -70.27 6.53 -49.83
N ALA A 3 -69.84 6.70 -48.58
CA ALA A 3 -68.72 6.16 -47.79
C ALA A 3 -69.04 6.52 -46.32
N TRP A 4 -68.62 5.67 -45.39
CA TRP A 4 -68.87 5.74 -43.95
C TRP A 4 -67.67 6.36 -43.20
N SER A 5 -68.00 7.13 -42.17
CA SER A 5 -67.45 7.09 -40.80
C SER A 5 -66.08 7.65 -40.39
N ALA A 6 -66.17 8.29 -39.22
CA ALA A 6 -65.29 8.21 -38.05
C ALA A 6 -64.20 9.28 -37.84
N VAL A 7 -64.46 10.06 -36.79
CA VAL A 7 -63.55 10.92 -36.03
C VAL A 7 -62.43 10.07 -35.41
N PHE A 8 -61.17 10.47 -35.61
CA PHE A 8 -60.02 9.89 -34.91
C PHE A 8 -59.50 10.84 -33.84
N ALA A 9 -59.41 10.30 -32.62
CA ALA A 9 -58.80 10.92 -31.46
C ALA A 9 -57.27 10.98 -31.62
N MET A 10 -56.68 12.14 -31.31
CA MET A 10 -55.24 12.30 -31.14
C MET A 10 -54.87 11.97 -29.68
N LEU A 11 -54.27 10.80 -29.46
CA LEU A 11 -53.57 10.45 -28.23
C LEU A 11 -52.07 10.54 -28.50
N ALA A 12 -51.44 11.58 -27.95
CA ALA A 12 -49.99 11.69 -27.91
C ALA A 12 -49.45 10.77 -26.80
N VAL A 13 -48.77 9.68 -27.18
CA VAL A 13 -47.99 8.86 -26.25
C VAL A 13 -46.56 9.39 -26.25
N ALA A 14 -46.22 10.16 -25.22
CA ALA A 14 -44.85 10.55 -24.93
C ALA A 14 -44.07 9.33 -24.39
N GLY A 15 -43.35 8.63 -25.27
CA GLY A 15 -42.40 7.58 -24.90
C GLY A 15 -41.12 8.16 -24.32
N GLY A 16 -41.17 8.67 -23.09
CA GLY A 16 -40.01 9.09 -22.32
C GLY A 16 -39.36 7.90 -21.62
N GLY A 17 -38.62 7.07 -22.35
CA GLY A 17 -37.78 6.04 -21.76
C GLY A 17 -36.57 6.68 -21.10
N LEU A 18 -36.62 6.92 -19.79
CA LEU A 18 -35.43 7.16 -18.99
C LEU A 18 -34.54 5.91 -19.08
N ALA A 19 -33.46 6.00 -19.86
CA ALA A 19 -32.39 5.02 -19.79
C ALA A 19 -31.81 5.06 -18.37
N ILE A 20 -32.25 4.12 -17.54
CA ILE A 20 -31.61 3.83 -16.27
C ILE A 20 -30.25 3.24 -16.64
N CYS A 21 -29.22 4.10 -16.73
CA CYS A 21 -27.85 3.64 -16.77
C CYS A 21 -27.60 2.90 -15.46
N ALA A 22 -27.69 1.56 -15.50
CA ALA A 22 -27.32 0.72 -14.38
C ALA A 22 -25.87 1.07 -14.03
N VAL A 23 -25.66 1.62 -12.83
CA VAL A 23 -24.32 1.87 -12.31
C VAL A 23 -23.62 0.51 -12.28
N PRO A 24 -22.53 0.30 -13.04
CA PRO A 24 -21.86 -0.98 -13.05
C PRO A 24 -21.43 -1.33 -11.63
N ARG A 25 -21.74 -2.56 -11.21
CA ARG A 25 -21.42 -3.04 -9.87
C ARG A 25 -19.90 -3.14 -9.73
N GLU A 26 -19.31 -2.17 -9.05
CA GLU A 26 -17.90 -2.17 -8.73
C GLU A 26 -17.53 -3.37 -7.83
N ALA A 27 -16.35 -3.93 -8.05
CA ALA A 27 -15.80 -5.06 -7.30
C ALA A 27 -14.40 -4.73 -6.78
N THR A 28 -14.12 -5.14 -5.54
CA THR A 28 -12.78 -5.08 -4.97
C THR A 28 -11.91 -6.21 -5.53
N LEU A 29 -10.83 -5.86 -6.23
CA LEU A 29 -9.81 -6.80 -6.70
C LEU A 29 -8.96 -7.32 -5.54
N GLY A 30 -8.47 -6.40 -4.70
CA GLY A 30 -7.67 -6.69 -3.52
C GLY A 30 -7.66 -5.51 -2.55
N ALA A 31 -7.47 -5.79 -1.27
CA ALA A 31 -7.44 -4.79 -0.21
C ALA A 31 -6.41 -5.18 0.86
N TYR A 32 -5.83 -4.19 1.52
CA TYR A 32 -4.92 -4.41 2.63
C TYR A 32 -5.03 -3.31 3.68
N SER A 33 -4.73 -3.67 4.92
CA SER A 33 -4.79 -2.78 6.08
C SER A 33 -3.49 -2.87 6.90
N THR A 34 -2.99 -1.74 7.36
CA THR A 34 -1.91 -1.69 8.35
C THR A 34 -2.32 -0.89 9.59
N SER A 35 -1.79 -1.27 10.75
CA SER A 35 -2.05 -0.56 12.01
C SER A 35 -1.18 0.69 12.14
N LEU A 36 -1.82 1.80 12.47
CA LEU A 36 -1.22 3.06 12.86
C LEU A 36 -1.18 3.25 14.38
N ALA A 37 -1.53 2.25 15.19
CA ALA A 37 -1.65 2.36 16.65
C ALA A 37 -0.40 3.02 17.29
N GLU A 38 0.77 2.47 16.98
CA GLU A 38 2.10 2.92 17.46
C GLU A 38 2.70 4.10 16.66
N ARG A 39 1.88 4.86 15.94
CA ARG A 39 2.34 6.01 15.13
C ARG A 39 2.05 7.32 15.85
N SER A 40 3.03 8.22 15.83
CA SER A 40 2.87 9.59 16.34
C SER A 40 1.83 10.37 15.54
N THR A 41 1.33 11.47 16.10
CA THR A 41 0.40 12.38 15.41
C THR A 41 0.97 12.88 14.08
N SER A 42 2.26 13.21 14.02
CA SER A 42 2.91 13.63 12.77
C SER A 42 2.98 12.48 11.75
N GLN A 43 3.28 11.25 12.18
CA GLN A 43 3.30 10.10 11.28
C GLN A 43 1.92 9.79 10.70
N ARG A 44 0.87 9.87 11.52
CA ARG A 44 -0.52 9.69 11.09
C ARG A 44 -0.95 10.79 10.12
N HIS A 45 -0.62 12.04 10.41
CA HIS A 45 -0.86 13.19 9.51
C HIS A 45 -0.21 12.97 8.14
N ASN A 46 1.07 12.59 8.13
CA ASN A 46 1.81 12.34 6.88
C ASN A 46 1.22 11.16 6.10
N ALA A 47 0.85 10.08 6.79
CA ALA A 47 0.21 8.92 6.16
C ALA A 47 -1.14 9.30 5.53
N GLN A 48 -1.98 10.05 6.25
CA GLN A 48 -3.25 10.58 5.74
C GLN A 48 -3.05 11.46 4.50
N LEU A 49 -2.05 12.35 4.54
CA LEU A 49 -1.74 13.23 3.43
C LEU A 49 -1.25 12.45 2.21
N SER A 50 -0.34 11.48 2.36
CA SER A 50 0.05 10.63 1.24
C SER A 50 -1.11 9.79 0.70
N LEU A 51 -1.99 9.30 1.58
CA LEU A 51 -3.16 8.52 1.19
C LEU A 51 -4.13 9.36 0.36
N SER A 52 -4.40 10.62 0.76
CA SER A 52 -5.31 11.49 0.00
C SER A 52 -4.80 11.80 -1.41
N ARG A 53 -3.48 11.78 -1.63
CA ARG A 53 -2.90 11.88 -2.98
C ARG A 53 -3.10 10.60 -3.81
N LEU A 54 -3.29 9.43 -3.20
CA LEU A 54 -3.51 8.17 -3.90
C LEU A 54 -4.99 7.94 -4.25
N VAL A 55 -5.89 8.28 -3.33
CA VAL A 55 -7.33 8.02 -3.47
C VAL A 55 -7.89 8.65 -4.75
N GLY A 56 -8.69 7.89 -5.47
CA GLY A 56 -9.31 8.30 -6.74
C GLY A 56 -8.39 8.18 -7.94
N ALA A 57 -7.13 7.77 -7.78
CA ALA A 57 -6.26 7.50 -8.92
C ALA A 57 -6.80 6.34 -9.75
N GLU A 58 -6.99 6.57 -11.05
CA GLU A 58 -7.28 5.53 -12.02
C GLU A 58 -6.00 5.08 -12.72
N ILE A 59 -5.85 3.78 -12.88
CA ILE A 59 -4.73 3.17 -13.59
C ILE A 59 -5.28 2.55 -14.86
N PRO A 60 -5.04 3.17 -16.04
CA PRO A 60 -5.48 2.63 -17.31
C PRO A 60 -4.95 1.22 -17.58
N THR A 61 -5.62 0.50 -18.47
CA THR A 61 -5.18 -0.82 -18.94
C THR A 61 -3.73 -0.77 -19.44
N GLY A 62 -2.90 -1.67 -18.93
CA GLY A 62 -1.49 -1.78 -19.30
C GLY A 62 -0.59 -0.65 -18.78
N ALA A 63 -1.12 0.37 -18.11
CA ALA A 63 -0.35 1.49 -17.60
C ALA A 63 0.36 1.16 -16.28
N THR A 64 1.55 1.74 -16.11
CA THR A 64 2.33 1.64 -14.87
C THR A 64 2.03 2.82 -13.96
N PHE A 65 1.58 2.51 -12.75
CA PHE A 65 1.47 3.46 -11.65
C PHE A 65 2.84 3.67 -10.98
N SER A 66 3.14 4.91 -10.59
CA SER A 66 4.31 5.28 -9.78
C SER A 66 3.82 6.01 -8.53
N PHE A 67 4.25 5.52 -7.36
CA PHE A 67 3.92 6.15 -6.08
C PHE A 67 4.52 7.55 -6.00
N ASN A 68 5.80 7.71 -6.33
CA ASN A 68 6.48 9.00 -6.26
C ASN A 68 5.89 10.03 -7.24
N GLN A 69 5.53 9.63 -8.47
CA GLN A 69 4.86 10.54 -9.41
C GLN A 69 3.48 10.97 -8.90
N ARG A 70 2.74 10.07 -8.25
CA ARG A 70 1.40 10.38 -7.75
C ARG A 70 1.42 11.23 -6.48
N VAL A 71 2.33 10.93 -5.56
CA VAL A 71 2.38 11.56 -4.21
C VAL A 71 3.21 12.84 -4.21
N GLY A 72 4.31 12.89 -4.97
CA GLY A 72 5.23 14.04 -5.01
C GLY A 72 6.25 14.08 -3.87
N THR A 73 6.86 15.24 -3.66
CA THR A 73 7.88 15.48 -2.63
C THR A 73 7.30 15.43 -1.21
N PHE A 74 8.10 14.95 -0.26
CA PHE A 74 7.72 14.95 1.16
C PHE A 74 8.33 16.17 1.84
N SER A 75 7.76 17.35 1.61
CA SER A 75 8.31 18.62 2.09
C SER A 75 7.29 19.46 2.87
N ARG A 76 7.79 20.46 3.60
CA ARG A 76 6.97 21.35 4.44
C ARG A 76 5.89 22.07 3.62
N ASP A 77 6.26 22.56 2.44
CA ASP A 77 5.36 23.27 1.51
C ASP A 77 4.25 22.37 0.97
N GLN A 78 4.48 21.05 0.90
CA GLN A 78 3.45 20.07 0.56
C GLN A 78 2.54 19.72 1.75
N GLY A 79 2.81 20.25 2.94
CA GLY A 79 2.02 20.04 4.16
C GLY A 79 2.47 18.86 5.02
N TYR A 80 3.59 18.22 4.69
CA TYR A 80 4.19 17.18 5.53
C TYR A 80 4.75 17.76 6.83
N ARG A 81 4.83 16.93 7.86
CA ARG A 81 5.43 17.23 9.16
C ARG A 81 6.69 16.40 9.35
N LYS A 82 7.62 16.91 10.15
CA LYS A 82 8.74 16.08 10.60
C LYS A 82 8.25 14.99 11.54
N ALA A 83 8.76 13.78 11.32
CA ALA A 83 8.54 12.64 12.19
C ALA A 83 9.68 11.61 12.00
N PRO A 84 9.79 10.61 12.88
CA PRO A 84 10.81 9.56 12.72
C PRO A 84 10.70 8.83 11.36
N VAL A 85 11.81 8.82 10.62
CA VAL A 85 12.06 8.12 9.36
C VAL A 85 13.22 7.15 9.58
N SER A 86 13.09 5.93 9.03
CA SER A 86 14.20 4.97 9.02
C SER A 86 15.15 5.29 7.86
N TYR A 87 16.33 5.79 8.16
CA TYR A 87 17.39 6.08 7.20
C TYR A 87 18.63 5.25 7.53
N ASN A 88 19.05 4.38 6.60
CA ASN A 88 20.17 3.46 6.79
C ASN A 88 20.14 2.68 8.11
N GLY A 89 18.94 2.40 8.63
CA GLY A 89 18.75 1.64 9.87
C GLY A 89 18.78 2.46 11.16
N GLN A 90 18.87 3.78 11.05
CA GLN A 90 18.69 4.71 12.17
C GLN A 90 17.37 5.44 12.03
N LEU A 91 16.73 5.77 13.16
CA LEU A 91 15.59 6.67 13.17
C LEU A 91 16.09 8.11 13.26
N ILE A 92 15.83 8.89 12.22
CA ILE A 92 16.09 10.33 12.18
C ILE A 92 14.77 11.08 12.03
N ASP A 93 14.70 12.30 12.54
CA ASP A 93 13.50 13.14 12.38
C ASP A 93 13.58 13.88 11.04
N ASP A 94 12.69 13.54 10.12
CA ASP A 94 12.67 14.12 8.77
C ASP A 94 11.23 14.25 8.23
N TRP A 95 11.05 15.02 7.17
CA TRP A 95 9.76 15.25 6.54
C TRP A 95 9.21 13.96 5.93
N GLY A 96 7.91 13.72 6.13
CA GLY A 96 7.25 12.56 5.54
C GLY A 96 7.44 11.25 6.31
N GLY A 97 7.98 11.26 7.53
CA GLY A 97 7.91 10.08 8.40
C GLY A 97 6.47 9.57 8.51
N GLY A 98 6.24 8.31 8.12
CA GLY A 98 4.91 7.70 7.96
C GLY A 98 4.52 7.37 6.51
N VAL A 99 5.11 8.02 5.50
CA VAL A 99 4.77 7.80 4.08
C VAL A 99 5.09 6.39 3.60
N CYS A 100 6.20 5.79 4.05
CA CYS A 100 6.55 4.40 3.69
C CYS A 100 5.51 3.36 4.16
N GLN A 101 4.71 3.69 5.19
CA GLN A 101 3.63 2.81 5.62
C GLN A 101 2.44 2.85 4.64
N THR A 102 2.18 4.01 4.04
CA THR A 102 1.20 4.14 2.96
C THR A 102 1.63 3.38 1.72
N SER A 103 2.89 3.51 1.27
CA SER A 103 3.42 2.72 0.13
C SER A 103 3.41 1.22 0.44
N THR A 104 3.75 0.82 1.66
CA THR A 104 3.66 -0.59 2.09
C THR A 104 2.21 -1.10 2.03
N THR A 105 1.24 -0.31 2.48
CA THR A 105 -0.17 -0.73 2.43
C THR A 105 -0.66 -0.83 0.99
N LEU A 106 -0.28 0.14 0.13
CA LEU A 106 -0.60 0.15 -1.29
C LEU A 106 0.01 -1.07 -2.00
N TYR A 107 1.27 -1.38 -1.74
CA TYR A 107 1.98 -2.53 -2.31
C TYR A 107 1.25 -3.84 -2.02
N ASN A 108 0.84 -4.06 -0.77
CA ASN A 108 0.13 -5.27 -0.40
C ASN A 108 -1.27 -5.36 -1.00
N ALA A 109 -1.99 -4.23 -1.06
CA ALA A 109 -3.26 -4.17 -1.76
C ALA A 109 -3.08 -4.47 -3.26
N ALA A 110 -1.99 -3.98 -3.87
CA ALA A 110 -1.65 -4.22 -5.27
C ALA A 110 -1.32 -5.69 -5.54
N LEU A 111 -0.54 -6.34 -4.66
CA LEU A 111 -0.26 -7.78 -4.75
C LEU A 111 -1.54 -8.62 -4.71
N LEU A 112 -2.40 -8.34 -3.73
CA LEU A 112 -3.70 -9.01 -3.55
C LEU A 112 -4.68 -8.67 -4.67
N ALA A 113 -4.52 -7.52 -5.32
CA ALA A 113 -5.28 -7.12 -6.49
C ALA A 113 -4.70 -7.67 -7.81
N GLY A 114 -3.70 -8.54 -7.76
CA GLY A 114 -3.11 -9.14 -8.96
C GLY A 114 -2.26 -8.19 -9.82
N MET A 115 -1.93 -7.00 -9.34
CA MET A 115 -1.09 -6.05 -10.09
C MET A 115 0.31 -6.61 -10.33
N ARG A 116 0.91 -6.29 -11.48
CA ARG A 116 2.28 -6.71 -11.77
C ARG A 116 3.27 -5.71 -11.16
N ILE A 117 4.02 -6.14 -10.15
CA ILE A 117 5.03 -5.30 -9.50
C ILE A 117 6.19 -5.07 -10.46
N VAL A 118 6.53 -3.81 -10.69
CA VAL A 118 7.62 -3.38 -11.59
C VAL A 118 8.82 -2.95 -10.78
N GLU A 119 8.59 -2.23 -9.69
CA GLU A 119 9.63 -1.78 -8.78
C GLU A 119 9.10 -1.86 -7.35
N ARG A 120 9.91 -2.44 -6.46
CA ARG A 120 9.70 -2.40 -5.03
C ARG A 120 11.06 -2.47 -4.35
N ASN A 121 11.23 -1.66 -3.31
CA ASN A 121 12.43 -1.66 -2.48
C ASN A 121 12.06 -2.07 -1.05
N ARG A 122 12.91 -2.87 -0.40
CA ARG A 122 12.76 -3.18 1.03
C ARG A 122 13.39 -2.11 1.90
N HIS A 123 12.94 -2.00 3.14
CA HIS A 123 13.68 -1.30 4.18
C HIS A 123 14.93 -2.09 4.57
N ARG A 124 15.93 -1.40 5.15
CA ARG A 124 17.12 -2.07 5.69
C ARG A 124 16.76 -3.09 6.76
N PHE A 125 15.84 -2.75 7.65
CA PHE A 125 15.33 -3.62 8.70
C PHE A 125 13.83 -3.80 8.52
N GLN A 126 13.34 -5.03 8.69
CA GLN A 126 11.93 -5.37 8.53
C GLN A 126 11.07 -4.47 9.42
N PRO A 127 10.04 -3.78 8.90
CA PRO A 127 9.06 -3.09 9.73
C PRO A 127 8.17 -4.06 10.52
N SER A 128 7.75 -3.69 11.73
CA SER A 128 6.90 -4.55 12.58
C SER A 128 5.42 -4.59 12.21
N TYR A 129 4.95 -3.63 11.42
CA TYR A 129 3.53 -3.45 11.09
C TYR A 129 3.07 -4.25 9.85
N VAL A 130 3.95 -5.08 9.27
CA VAL A 130 3.69 -5.85 8.05
C VAL A 130 4.48 -7.18 8.11
N PRO A 131 3.97 -8.27 7.52
CA PRO A 131 4.71 -9.54 7.51
C PRO A 131 6.07 -9.45 6.80
N PRO A 132 6.98 -10.40 7.05
CA PRO A 132 8.30 -10.48 6.41
C PRO A 132 8.25 -10.34 4.88
N GLY A 133 9.12 -9.49 4.32
CA GLY A 133 9.24 -9.30 2.86
C GLY A 133 8.11 -8.47 2.23
N ARG A 134 7.10 -8.07 3.01
CA ARG A 134 5.90 -7.40 2.51
C ARG A 134 5.91 -5.88 2.67
N ASP A 135 7.03 -5.28 3.02
CA ASP A 135 7.20 -3.82 3.09
C ASP A 135 7.56 -3.21 1.74
N ALA A 136 7.30 -1.92 1.53
CA ALA A 136 7.75 -1.19 0.34
C ALA A 136 8.28 0.20 0.74
N ALA A 137 9.59 0.36 0.74
CA ALA A 137 10.28 1.62 1.01
C ALA A 137 10.16 2.56 -0.21
N VAL A 138 10.00 3.86 0.07
CA VAL A 138 9.99 4.92 -0.93
C VAL A 138 10.80 6.11 -0.42
N ALA A 139 11.48 6.79 -1.33
CA ALA A 139 12.20 8.02 -1.09
C ALA A 139 12.18 8.84 -2.37
N PHE A 140 11.52 9.99 -2.35
CA PHE A 140 11.43 10.86 -3.52
C PHE A 140 12.82 11.43 -3.88
N SER A 141 13.29 11.38 -5.13
CA SER A 141 12.66 10.84 -6.35
C SER A 141 13.14 9.44 -6.76
N ASN A 142 14.03 8.81 -5.99
CA ASN A 142 14.92 7.76 -6.48
C ASN A 142 14.52 6.34 -6.08
N ILE A 143 13.75 6.17 -5.00
CA ILE A 143 13.27 4.87 -4.51
C ILE A 143 11.76 4.90 -4.63
N ASP A 144 11.19 4.08 -5.52
CA ASP A 144 9.76 4.11 -5.84
C ASP A 144 9.08 2.76 -5.59
N LEU A 145 7.75 2.81 -5.58
CA LEU A 145 6.87 1.66 -5.72
C LEU A 145 6.14 1.80 -7.05
N ARG A 146 6.38 0.86 -7.97
CA ARG A 146 5.78 0.87 -9.30
C ARG A 146 5.12 -0.45 -9.60
N PHE A 147 3.94 -0.40 -10.21
CA PHE A 147 3.21 -1.59 -10.63
C PHE A 147 2.33 -1.28 -11.83
N THR A 148 2.12 -2.28 -12.68
CA THR A 148 1.30 -2.17 -13.89
C THR A 148 -0.05 -2.83 -13.69
N ASN A 149 -1.11 -2.20 -14.21
CA ASN A 149 -2.43 -2.80 -14.33
C ASN A 149 -2.43 -3.85 -15.46
N PRO A 150 -2.58 -5.16 -15.16
CA PRO A 150 -2.62 -6.21 -16.18
C PRO A 150 -4.01 -6.40 -16.80
N TYR A 151 -5.05 -5.74 -16.28
CA TYR A 151 -6.44 -5.94 -16.68
C TYR A 151 -6.81 -5.15 -17.94
N SER A 152 -7.77 -5.66 -18.70
CA SER A 152 -8.36 -5.01 -19.89
C SER A 152 -9.35 -3.88 -19.55
N TYR A 153 -9.42 -3.47 -18.29
CA TYR A 153 -10.22 -2.36 -17.80
C TYR A 153 -9.39 -1.48 -16.84
N PRO A 154 -9.76 -0.20 -16.66
CA PRO A 154 -9.12 0.66 -15.67
C PRO A 154 -9.38 0.16 -14.26
N VAL A 155 -8.42 0.42 -13.36
CA VAL A 155 -8.55 0.08 -11.94
C VAL A 155 -8.34 1.33 -11.10
N ARG A 156 -9.24 1.56 -10.15
CA ARG A 156 -9.22 2.73 -9.26
C ARG A 156 -8.64 2.36 -7.90
N ILE A 157 -7.82 3.25 -7.35
CA ILE A 157 -7.32 3.16 -5.98
C ILE A 157 -8.32 3.87 -5.06
N GLU A 158 -8.77 3.17 -4.03
CA GLU A 158 -9.51 3.74 -2.92
C GLU A 158 -8.79 3.47 -1.60
N GLY A 159 -9.11 4.26 -0.58
CA GLY A 159 -8.57 4.05 0.74
C GLY A 159 -9.12 5.01 1.77
N THR A 160 -8.92 4.66 3.03
CA THR A 160 -9.39 5.43 4.18
C THR A 160 -8.47 5.20 5.38
N ILE A 161 -8.50 6.12 6.35
CA ILE A 161 -7.98 5.87 7.69
C ILE A 161 -9.17 5.88 8.64
N ALA A 162 -9.49 4.71 9.20
CA ALA A 162 -10.54 4.54 10.20
C ALA A 162 -9.90 4.21 11.56
N GLY A 163 -10.00 5.14 12.51
CA GLY A 163 -9.36 5.03 13.83
C GLY A 163 -7.83 4.92 13.72
N SER A 164 -7.29 3.73 13.96
CA SER A 164 -5.85 3.42 13.83
C SER A 164 -5.54 2.44 12.71
N ARG A 165 -6.39 2.34 11.68
CA ARG A 165 -6.16 1.48 10.53
C ARG A 165 -6.07 2.29 9.25
N LEU A 166 -5.00 2.10 8.49
CA LEU A 166 -4.85 2.61 7.14
C LEU A 166 -5.22 1.51 6.18
N GLU A 167 -6.24 1.73 5.36
CA GLU A 167 -6.80 0.74 4.44
C GLU A 167 -6.73 1.24 3.00
N ILE A 168 -6.27 0.38 2.10
CA ILE A 168 -6.24 0.65 0.66
C ILE A 168 -6.86 -0.53 -0.07
N ARG A 169 -7.68 -0.25 -1.08
CA ARG A 169 -8.27 -1.26 -1.96
C ARG A 169 -8.21 -0.83 -3.42
N PHE A 170 -8.11 -1.82 -4.30
CA PHE A 170 -8.22 -1.66 -5.74
C PHE A 170 -9.61 -2.07 -6.19
N VAL A 171 -10.29 -1.18 -6.91
CA VAL A 171 -11.67 -1.34 -7.34
C VAL A 171 -11.74 -1.33 -8.86
N ALA A 172 -12.53 -2.24 -9.42
CA ALA A 172 -12.71 -2.37 -10.86
C ALA A 172 -14.16 -2.75 -11.21
N PRO A 173 -14.57 -2.63 -12.49
CA PRO A 173 -15.92 -3.01 -12.91
C PRO A 173 -16.23 -4.52 -12.80
N GLN A 174 -15.21 -5.36 -12.60
CA GLN A 174 -15.34 -6.81 -12.58
C GLN A 174 -14.47 -7.41 -11.47
N ALA A 175 -14.96 -8.45 -10.82
CA ALA A 175 -14.17 -9.21 -9.84
C ALA A 175 -13.12 -10.07 -10.56
N PRO A 176 -11.96 -10.36 -9.93
CA PRO A 176 -11.01 -11.30 -10.50
C PRO A 176 -11.61 -12.71 -10.43
N ALA A 177 -11.38 -13.52 -11.46
CA ALA A 177 -11.84 -14.91 -11.49
C ALA A 177 -11.24 -15.74 -10.34
N ILE A 178 -9.99 -15.46 -9.99
CA ILE A 178 -9.27 -16.11 -8.88
C ILE A 178 -8.61 -15.01 -8.05
N ARG A 179 -8.83 -15.03 -6.74
CA ARG A 179 -8.20 -14.09 -5.82
C ARG A 179 -6.78 -14.59 -5.49
N PRO A 180 -5.74 -13.74 -5.64
CA PRO A 180 -4.40 -14.08 -5.22
C PRO A 180 -4.28 -14.19 -3.71
N GLU A 181 -3.43 -15.11 -3.26
CA GLU A 181 -2.90 -15.18 -1.91
C GLU A 181 -1.42 -14.78 -1.92
N VAL A 182 -0.93 -14.22 -0.81
CA VAL A 182 0.47 -13.81 -0.67
C VAL A 182 1.05 -14.49 0.55
N VAL A 183 2.10 -15.28 0.34
CA VAL A 183 2.78 -16.08 1.37
C VAL A 183 4.23 -15.59 1.48
N SER A 184 4.74 -15.55 2.71
CA SER A 184 6.13 -15.21 3.01
C SER A 184 6.81 -16.43 3.64
N ASP A 185 7.81 -16.97 2.95
CA ASP A 185 8.60 -18.10 3.43
C ASP A 185 9.88 -17.54 4.05
N VAL A 186 10.02 -17.62 5.38
CA VAL A 186 11.17 -17.11 6.13
C VAL A 186 12.18 -18.23 6.35
N HIS A 187 13.46 -17.93 6.16
CA HIS A 187 14.58 -18.85 6.31
C HIS A 187 15.82 -18.10 6.83
N ASP A 188 16.86 -18.85 7.24
CA ASP A 188 18.12 -18.33 7.79
C ASP A 188 17.94 -17.25 8.87
N VAL A 189 17.19 -17.57 9.93
CA VAL A 189 16.93 -16.60 11.00
C VAL A 189 18.20 -16.36 11.82
N GLN A 190 18.62 -15.10 11.88
CA GLN A 190 19.83 -14.66 12.57
C GLN A 190 19.46 -13.91 13.85
N SER A 191 19.94 -14.40 15.00
CA SER A 191 19.71 -13.75 16.29
C SER A 191 20.55 -12.47 16.43
N PRO A 192 20.02 -11.40 17.05
CA PRO A 192 20.78 -10.20 17.29
C PRO A 192 21.79 -10.39 18.42
N GLU A 193 22.99 -9.80 18.28
CA GLU A 193 23.98 -9.75 19.35
C GLU A 193 23.68 -8.59 20.32
N THR A 194 24.20 -8.67 21.55
CA THR A 194 24.10 -7.58 22.53
C THR A 194 25.45 -6.92 22.75
N PHE A 195 25.54 -5.64 22.41
CA PHE A 195 26.69 -4.79 22.69
C PHE A 195 26.43 -3.92 23.91
N VAL A 196 27.40 -3.89 24.83
CA VAL A 196 27.41 -2.99 25.98
C VAL A 196 28.45 -1.90 25.71
N LEU A 197 28.02 -0.64 25.72
CA LEU A 197 28.87 0.54 25.55
C LEU A 197 28.97 1.28 26.88
N GLY A 198 30.17 1.74 27.26
CA GLY A 198 30.37 2.57 28.46
C GLY A 198 31.03 1.84 29.62
N ALA A 199 30.78 2.32 30.85
CA ALA A 199 31.48 1.84 32.05
C ALA A 199 31.08 0.39 32.45
N PRO A 200 31.93 -0.33 33.22
CA PRO A 200 31.61 -1.69 33.69
C PRO A 200 30.38 -1.74 34.61
N SER A 201 30.09 -0.65 35.30
CA SER A 201 28.94 -0.49 36.20
C SER A 201 28.36 0.91 36.04
N GLY A 202 27.06 1.05 36.34
CA GLY A 202 26.36 2.32 36.17
C GLY A 202 24.91 2.13 35.74
N ARG A 203 24.24 3.24 35.45
CA ARG A 203 22.85 3.24 35.01
C ARG A 203 22.79 2.76 33.55
N ARG A 204 22.06 1.67 33.33
CA ARG A 204 21.85 1.10 31.98
C ARG A 204 20.75 1.85 31.24
N ARG A 205 20.99 2.18 29.97
CA ARG A 205 20.03 2.74 29.02
C ARG A 205 20.08 1.94 27.72
N VAL A 206 18.96 1.34 27.33
CA VAL A 206 18.87 0.64 26.04
C VAL A 206 18.82 1.68 24.92
N ARG A 207 19.82 1.68 24.04
CA ARG A 207 19.85 2.52 22.84
C ARG A 207 19.14 1.84 21.66
N ASN A 208 19.29 0.53 21.54
CA ASN A 208 18.64 -0.29 20.53
C ASN A 208 18.18 -1.60 21.18
N THR A 209 16.92 -1.98 21.00
CA THR A 209 16.36 -3.21 21.59
C THR A 209 16.89 -4.48 20.91
N GLY A 210 17.35 -4.35 19.67
CA GLY A 210 17.70 -5.44 18.78
C GLY A 210 16.48 -6.05 18.07
N LYS A 211 16.72 -6.69 16.92
CA LYS A 211 15.73 -7.42 16.12
C LYS A 211 16.43 -8.51 15.30
N SER A 212 15.85 -9.70 15.25
CA SER A 212 16.38 -10.79 14.42
C SER A 212 16.41 -10.42 12.94
N GLY A 213 17.48 -10.85 12.27
CA GLY A 213 17.59 -10.87 10.82
C GLY A 213 17.06 -12.18 10.26
N PHE A 214 16.84 -12.21 8.95
CA PHE A 214 16.40 -13.40 8.22
C PHE A 214 16.43 -13.16 6.72
N GLU A 215 16.44 -14.23 5.95
CA GLU A 215 16.06 -14.23 4.54
C GLU A 215 14.56 -14.56 4.39
N VAL A 216 13.92 -14.01 3.37
CA VAL A 216 12.51 -14.28 3.09
C VAL A 216 12.25 -14.29 1.59
N SER A 217 11.48 -15.27 1.15
CA SER A 217 10.94 -15.34 -0.20
C SER A 217 9.44 -15.06 -0.16
N VAL A 218 8.97 -14.08 -0.91
CA VAL A 218 7.53 -13.76 -1.01
C VAL A 218 6.98 -14.35 -2.30
N TYR A 219 5.90 -15.12 -2.17
CA TYR A 219 5.21 -15.74 -3.28
C TYR A 219 3.78 -15.19 -3.41
N ARG A 220 3.33 -15.05 -4.65
CA ARG A 220 1.91 -14.90 -4.97
C ARG A 220 1.38 -16.21 -5.52
N ILE A 221 0.30 -16.70 -4.91
CA ILE A 221 -0.40 -17.91 -5.33
C ILE A 221 -1.70 -17.49 -6.00
N THR A 222 -1.96 -17.95 -7.22
CA THR A 222 -3.20 -17.66 -7.95
C THR A 222 -3.65 -18.93 -8.65
N GLY A 223 -4.60 -19.63 -8.03
CA GLY A 223 -4.99 -20.98 -8.46
C GLY A 223 -3.79 -21.93 -8.36
N PRO A 224 -3.44 -22.67 -9.43
CA PRO A 224 -2.30 -23.59 -9.41
C PRO A 224 -0.94 -22.88 -9.58
N ARG A 225 -0.92 -21.58 -9.91
CA ARG A 225 0.33 -20.85 -10.18
C ARG A 225 0.92 -20.32 -8.87
N ARG A 226 2.20 -20.62 -8.62
CA ARG A 226 3.04 -20.01 -7.59
C ARG A 226 4.10 -19.13 -8.27
N GLU A 227 4.05 -17.83 -8.01
CA GLU A 227 4.95 -16.83 -8.59
C GLU A 227 5.85 -16.26 -7.50
N LEU A 228 7.17 -16.31 -7.68
CA LEU A 228 8.11 -15.60 -6.82
C LEU A 228 8.01 -14.09 -7.10
N ILE A 229 7.70 -13.31 -6.07
CA ILE A 229 7.57 -11.85 -6.13
C ILE A 229 8.88 -11.18 -5.73
N SER A 230 9.48 -11.62 -4.63
CA SER A 230 10.76 -11.11 -4.15
C SER A 230 11.49 -12.15 -3.32
N HIS A 231 12.81 -11.99 -3.25
CA HIS A 231 13.66 -12.65 -2.29
C HIS A 231 14.52 -11.57 -1.62
N ASP A 232 14.42 -11.46 -0.30
CA ASP A 232 14.98 -10.37 0.48
C ASP A 232 15.81 -10.90 1.65
N ASN A 233 16.91 -10.23 1.95
CA ASN A 233 17.71 -10.46 3.15
C ASN A 233 17.60 -9.26 4.10
N TYR A 234 17.09 -9.46 5.31
CA TYR A 234 17.08 -8.47 6.38
C TYR A 234 18.19 -8.79 7.37
N PRO A 235 19.22 -7.94 7.52
CA PRO A 235 20.25 -8.16 8.53
C PRO A 235 19.68 -8.06 9.95
N ALA A 236 20.32 -8.79 10.87
CA ALA A 236 20.03 -8.63 12.29
C ALA A 236 20.37 -7.21 12.76
N MET A 237 19.47 -6.64 13.55
CA MET A 237 19.69 -5.38 14.26
C MET A 237 20.21 -5.72 15.65
N ASN A 238 21.45 -5.39 15.96
CA ASN A 238 22.02 -5.69 17.27
C ASN A 238 21.40 -4.85 18.38
N ARG A 239 21.26 -5.46 19.55
CA ARG A 239 20.86 -4.79 20.79
C ARG A 239 22.04 -3.98 21.31
N VAL A 240 21.81 -2.72 21.66
CA VAL A 240 22.83 -1.83 22.21
C VAL A 240 22.38 -1.30 23.56
N VAL A 241 23.17 -1.56 24.59
CA VAL A 241 22.96 -1.08 25.95
C VAL A 241 24.09 -0.14 26.31
N GLU A 242 23.77 1.10 26.62
CA GLU A 242 24.73 2.10 27.13
C GLU A 242 24.72 2.05 28.66
N VAL A 243 25.90 2.03 29.28
CA VAL A 243 26.11 2.14 30.73
C VAL A 243 26.77 3.49 30.99
N ARG A 244 26.10 4.32 31.78
CA ARG A 244 26.60 5.63 32.21
C ARG A 244 26.87 5.67 33.69
#